data_AF-A0A7X4A7M6-F1
#
_entry.id   AF-A0A7X4A7M6-F1
#
_cell.length_a   1.000
_cell.length_b   1.000
_cell.length_c   1.000
_cell.angle_alpha   90.00
_cell.angle_beta   90.00
_cell.angle_gamma   90.00
#
_symmetry.space_group_name_H-M   'P 1'
#
loop_
_entity.id
_entity.type
_entity.pdbx_description
1 polymer ?
#
loop_
_entity_poly.entity_id
_entity_poly.type
_entity_poly.pdbx_seq_one_letter_code
_entity_poly.pdbx_strand_id
1 'polypeptide(L)'
;MDELALSIEPLGAHHDRAAFSCGEAALDAYLGRQASQDVRRRVAQVFVAVGDSPAAVAGFYSLSAASFEKDALPPDLAKRLPHYPVPAAVLGRLAVDRAYRGQGLGEMLLLDAIRRVVRVSAAIGVYALVVDAKNDEAQSFYERYG
;
A
#
# COMPACT_ATOMS: atom_id res chain seq x y z
N MET A 1 -9.41 11.65 -22.94
CA MET A 1 -8.45 11.43 -21.84
C MET A 1 -8.36 9.93 -21.75
N ASP A 2 -7.29 9.34 -22.31
CA ASP A 2 -7.14 7.89 -22.35
C ASP A 2 -7.19 7.35 -20.93
N GLU A 3 -8.19 6.52 -20.67
CA GLU A 3 -8.30 5.75 -19.45
C GLU A 3 -7.13 4.76 -19.49
N LEU A 4 -6.12 4.98 -18.64
CA LEU A 4 -5.04 4.03 -18.45
C LEU A 4 -5.67 2.67 -18.14
N ALA A 5 -5.60 1.73 -19.09
CA ALA A 5 -6.05 0.36 -18.92
C ALA A 5 -5.09 -0.39 -17.97
N LEU A 6 -5.09 0.03 -16.71
CA LEU A 6 -4.29 -0.56 -15.66
C LEU A 6 -5.16 -1.51 -14.85
N SER A 7 -4.64 -2.72 -14.63
CA SER A 7 -5.22 -3.69 -13.71
C SER A 7 -4.36 -3.80 -12.46
N ILE A 8 -4.99 -4.05 -11.30
CA ILE A 8 -4.29 -4.24 -10.03
C ILE A 8 -4.43 -5.70 -9.60
N GLU A 9 -3.31 -6.41 -9.54
CA GLU A 9 -3.27 -7.83 -9.23
C GLU A 9 -2.16 -8.20 -8.21
N PRO A 10 -2.24 -9.38 -7.56
CA PRO A 10 -1.20 -9.84 -6.66
C PRO A 10 0.14 -9.99 -7.37
N LEU A 11 1.24 -9.63 -6.70
CA LEU A 11 2.58 -9.81 -7.23
C LEU A 11 2.90 -11.29 -7.50
N GLY A 12 2.95 -11.65 -8.77
CA GLY A 12 3.45 -12.93 -9.29
C GLY A 12 4.86 -12.86 -9.90
N ALA A 13 5.39 -14.03 -10.27
CA ALA A 13 6.72 -14.19 -10.87
C ALA A 13 6.81 -13.69 -12.33
N HIS A 14 5.67 -13.52 -12.99
CA HIS A 14 5.56 -13.02 -14.36
C HIS A 14 5.77 -11.50 -14.49
N HIS A 15 5.76 -10.78 -13.37
CA HIS A 15 5.94 -9.33 -13.36
C HIS A 15 7.40 -8.91 -13.56
N ASP A 16 7.61 -8.04 -14.54
CA ASP A 16 8.86 -7.31 -14.73
C ASP A 16 8.91 -6.11 -13.78
N ARG A 17 9.85 -6.21 -12.84
CA ARG A 17 10.14 -5.21 -11.81
C ARG A 17 11.50 -4.54 -12.01
N ALA A 18 12.27 -4.98 -13.02
CA ALA A 18 13.67 -4.58 -13.17
C ALA A 18 13.79 -3.11 -13.56
N ALA A 19 12.84 -2.61 -14.35
CA ALA A 19 12.80 -1.23 -14.82
C ALA A 19 12.06 -0.27 -13.86
N PHE A 20 11.44 -0.78 -12.79
CA PHE A 20 10.66 0.07 -11.88
C PHE A 20 11.57 1.10 -11.19
N SER A 21 11.19 2.38 -11.31
CA SER A 21 11.79 3.44 -10.52
C SER A 21 10.77 4.48 -10.13
N CYS A 22 10.42 4.51 -8.85
CA CYS A 22 9.65 5.60 -8.26
C CYS A 22 10.56 6.71 -7.72
N GLY A 23 11.87 6.64 -7.91
CA GLY A 23 12.80 7.66 -7.41
C GLY A 23 13.08 7.64 -5.91
N GLU A 24 12.58 6.63 -5.22
CA GLU A 24 12.88 6.36 -3.80
C GLU A 24 13.63 5.03 -3.74
N ALA A 25 14.96 5.08 -3.63
CA ALA A 25 15.82 3.89 -3.76
C ALA A 25 15.42 2.73 -2.84
N ALA A 26 14.88 3.03 -1.64
CA ALA A 26 14.40 2.02 -0.71
C ALA A 26 13.14 1.27 -1.23
N LEU A 27 12.24 1.97 -1.92
CA LEU A 27 11.03 1.38 -2.52
C LEU A 27 11.37 0.60 -3.79
N ASP A 28 12.26 1.14 -4.62
CA ASP A 28 12.78 0.46 -5.83
C ASP A 28 13.47 -0.86 -5.45
N ALA A 29 14.37 -0.82 -4.45
CA ALA A 29 15.08 -2.00 -3.96
C ALA A 29 14.14 -3.03 -3.31
N TYR A 30 13.12 -2.55 -2.58
CA TYR A 30 12.13 -3.43 -1.96
C TYR A 30 11.39 -4.26 -3.02
N LEU A 31 10.83 -3.61 -4.04
CA LEU A 31 10.07 -4.30 -5.08
C LEU A 31 10.96 -5.31 -5.84
N GLY A 32 12.18 -4.89 -6.20
CA GLY A 32 13.11 -5.71 -6.97
C GLY A 32 13.67 -6.92 -6.22
N ARG A 33 13.84 -6.83 -4.88
CA ARG A 33 14.61 -7.85 -4.13
C ARG A 33 13.84 -8.52 -2.99
N GLN A 34 12.90 -7.83 -2.35
CA GLN A 34 12.31 -8.29 -1.09
C GLN A 34 10.82 -8.66 -1.19
N ALA A 35 10.03 -7.93 -2.00
CA ALA A 35 8.58 -8.09 -2.06
C ALA A 35 8.11 -9.55 -2.22
N SER A 36 8.70 -10.31 -3.14
CA SER A 36 8.34 -11.73 -3.35
C SER A 36 8.65 -12.62 -2.15
N GLN A 37 9.71 -12.29 -1.39
CA GLN A 37 10.08 -13.04 -0.19
C GLN A 37 9.07 -12.79 0.93
N ASP A 38 8.64 -11.54 1.09
CA ASP A 38 7.64 -11.16 2.08
C ASP A 38 6.29 -11.81 1.80
N VAL A 39 5.86 -11.83 0.53
CA VAL A 39 4.67 -12.56 0.06
C VAL A 39 4.78 -14.05 0.40
N ARG A 40 5.91 -14.68 0.07
CA ARG A 40 6.13 -16.11 0.36
C ARG A 40 6.12 -16.42 1.86
N ARG A 41 6.69 -15.53 2.68
CA ARG A 41 6.71 -15.65 4.15
C ARG A 41 5.39 -15.24 4.81
N ARG A 42 4.44 -14.70 4.03
CA ARG A 42 3.15 -14.18 4.49
C ARG A 42 3.28 -13.03 5.51
N VAL A 43 4.38 -12.30 5.47
CA VAL A 43 4.58 -11.11 6.33
C VAL A 43 4.02 -9.84 5.67
N ALA A 44 3.83 -9.85 4.35
CA ALA A 44 3.07 -8.84 3.62
C ALA A 44 2.41 -9.48 2.38
N GLN A 45 1.28 -8.92 1.94
CA GLN A 45 0.73 -9.13 0.61
C GLN A 45 1.11 -7.93 -0.26
N VAL A 46 1.59 -8.18 -1.48
CA VAL A 46 2.02 -7.12 -2.41
C VAL A 46 1.16 -7.18 -3.66
N PHE A 47 0.66 -6.03 -4.09
CA PHE A 47 -0.17 -5.86 -5.27
C PHE A 47 0.50 -4.88 -6.21
N VAL A 48 0.40 -5.12 -7.51
CA VAL A 48 1.03 -4.31 -8.56
C VAL A 48 -0.03 -3.84 -9.54
N ALA A 49 0.14 -2.61 -10.03
CA ALA A 49 -0.57 -2.10 -11.19
C ALA A 49 0.24 -2.43 -12.45
N VAL A 50 -0.41 -3.04 -13.44
CA VAL A 50 0.17 -3.43 -14.73
C VAL A 50 -0.72 -2.96 -15.87
N GLY A 51 -0.11 -2.52 -16.96
CA GLY A 51 -0.81 -2.07 -18.18
C GLY A 51 -0.84 -3.14 -19.28
N ASP A 52 -1.25 -2.71 -20.48
CA ASP A 52 -1.41 -3.58 -21.66
C ASP A 52 -0.11 -4.25 -22.13
N SER A 53 1.05 -3.71 -21.77
CA SER A 53 2.32 -4.43 -21.90
C SER A 53 2.47 -5.35 -20.68
N PRO A 54 2.28 -6.67 -20.83
CA PRO A 54 1.75 -7.56 -19.79
C PRO A 54 2.73 -7.95 -18.66
N ALA A 55 3.76 -7.14 -18.40
CA ALA A 55 4.74 -7.43 -17.35
C ALA A 55 5.23 -6.20 -16.60
N ALA A 56 5.23 -5.00 -17.20
CA ALA A 56 5.85 -3.83 -16.58
C ALA A 56 5.00 -3.29 -15.43
N VAL A 57 5.59 -3.22 -14.23
CA VAL A 57 4.92 -2.66 -13.05
C VAL A 57 4.90 -1.13 -13.13
N ALA A 58 3.70 -0.54 -13.17
CA ALA A 58 3.48 0.91 -13.16
C ALA A 58 3.43 1.49 -11.73
N GLY A 59 3.15 0.64 -10.75
CA GLY A 59 3.05 1.02 -9.35
C GLY A 59 2.76 -0.20 -8.48
N PHE A 60 2.97 -0.08 -7.17
CA PHE A 60 2.69 -1.18 -6.25
C PHE A 60 2.30 -0.65 -4.88
N TYR A 61 1.68 -1.52 -4.10
CA TYR A 61 1.55 -1.34 -2.66
C TYR A 61 1.67 -2.65 -1.89
N SER A 62 1.88 -2.56 -0.58
CA SER A 62 1.91 -3.73 0.32
C SER A 62 0.98 -3.58 1.51
N LEU A 63 0.32 -4.67 1.90
CA LEU A 63 -0.55 -4.77 3.08
C LEU A 63 -0.02 -5.83 4.05
N SER A 64 -0.01 -5.51 5.34
CA SER A 64 0.30 -6.47 6.42
C SER A 64 -0.65 -6.28 7.61
N ALA A 65 -0.79 -7.31 8.44
CA ALA A 65 -1.54 -7.20 9.70
C ALA A 65 -0.66 -6.57 10.78
N ALA A 66 -1.27 -5.77 11.65
CA ALA A 66 -0.62 -5.20 12.83
C ALA A 66 -1.63 -4.96 13.95
N SER A 67 -1.12 -4.46 15.07
CA SER A 67 -1.91 -3.82 16.11
C SER A 67 -1.17 -2.58 16.61
N PHE A 68 -1.90 -1.61 17.14
CA PHE A 68 -1.31 -0.43 17.76
C PHE A 68 -1.90 -0.19 19.15
N GLU A 69 -1.11 0.43 20.01
CA GLU A 69 -1.56 0.88 21.32
C GLU A 69 -2.29 2.21 21.19
N LYS A 70 -3.40 2.38 21.90
CA LYS A 70 -4.16 3.64 21.86
C LYS A 70 -3.34 4.86 22.31
N ASP A 71 -2.30 4.64 23.12
CA ASP A 71 -1.43 5.70 23.64
C ASP A 71 -0.54 6.31 22.56
N ALA A 72 -0.45 5.67 21.38
CA ALA A 72 0.18 6.23 20.19
C ALA A 72 -0.71 7.25 19.46
N LEU A 73 -1.97 7.44 19.87
CA LEU A 73 -2.91 8.35 19.23
C LEU A 73 -3.14 9.63 20.03
N PRO A 74 -3.57 10.73 19.36
CA PRO A 74 -4.09 11.90 20.03
C PRO A 74 -5.20 11.54 21.05
N PRO A 75 -5.26 12.22 22.22
CA PRO A 75 -6.19 11.87 23.31
C PRO A 75 -7.66 11.74 22.88
N ASP A 76 -8.09 12.58 21.95
CA ASP A 76 -9.46 12.59 21.43
C ASP A 76 -9.83 11.34 20.62
N LEU A 77 -8.85 10.71 19.96
CA LEU A 77 -9.03 9.44 19.27
C LEU A 77 -8.88 8.27 20.25
N ALA A 78 -7.89 8.35 21.15
CA ALA A 78 -7.58 7.30 22.12
C ALA A 78 -8.74 7.00 23.09
N LYS A 79 -9.52 8.02 23.48
CA LYS A 79 -10.61 7.87 24.48
C LYS A 79 -11.73 6.90 24.07
N ARG A 80 -11.88 6.62 22.77
CA ARG A 80 -12.91 5.71 22.23
C ARG A 80 -12.41 4.27 22.04
N LEU A 81 -11.14 4.01 22.35
CA LEU A 81 -10.47 2.75 22.08
C LEU A 81 -10.22 1.92 23.35
N PRO A 82 -10.19 0.58 23.22
CA PRO A 82 -9.87 -0.29 24.34
C PRO A 82 -8.42 -0.11 24.81
N HIS A 83 -8.13 -0.60 26.01
CA HIS A 83 -6.79 -0.60 26.59
C HIS A 83 -5.89 -1.75 26.11
N TYR A 84 -6.42 -2.67 25.29
CA TYR A 84 -5.64 -3.73 24.66
C TYR A 84 -5.26 -3.33 23.22
N PRO A 85 -4.25 -3.98 22.61
CA PRO A 85 -3.81 -3.65 21.27
C PRO A 85 -4.97 -3.64 20.26
N VAL A 86 -5.12 -2.54 19.55
CA VAL A 86 -6.20 -2.33 18.57
C VAL A 86 -5.77 -2.90 17.22
N PRO A 87 -6.56 -3.78 16.59
CA PRO A 87 -6.16 -4.43 15.35
C PRO A 87 -6.16 -3.45 14.16
N ALA A 88 -5.15 -3.56 13.30
CA ALA A 88 -4.99 -2.71 12.14
C ALA A 88 -4.46 -3.48 10.92
N ALA A 89 -4.72 -2.92 9.75
CA ALA A 89 -3.95 -3.22 8.55
C ALA A 89 -2.89 -2.12 8.39
N VAL A 90 -1.72 -2.46 7.87
CA VAL A 90 -0.66 -1.50 7.55
C VAL A 90 -0.51 -1.43 6.04
N LEU A 91 -0.66 -0.24 5.47
CA LEU A 91 -0.22 0.08 4.12
C LEU A 91 1.27 0.42 4.19
N GLY A 92 2.11 -0.61 4.19
CA GLY A 92 3.52 -0.45 4.54
C GLY A 92 4.33 0.28 3.47
N ARG A 93 3.92 0.16 2.21
CA ARG A 93 4.60 0.75 1.05
C ARG A 93 3.55 1.04 -0.01
N LEU A 94 3.67 2.21 -0.64
CA LEU A 94 2.91 2.59 -1.82
C LEU A 94 3.86 3.40 -2.71
N ALA A 95 3.97 3.02 -3.97
CA ALA A 95 4.88 3.66 -4.91
C ALA A 95 4.30 3.65 -6.32
N VAL A 96 4.55 4.73 -7.05
CA VAL A 96 4.19 4.90 -8.46
C VAL A 96 5.48 5.14 -9.24
N ASP A 97 5.66 4.37 -10.31
CA ASP A 97 6.78 4.54 -11.23
C ASP A 97 6.75 5.96 -11.82
N ARG A 98 7.94 6.55 -12.02
CA ARG A 98 8.09 7.93 -12.51
C ARG A 98 7.34 8.18 -13.82
N ALA A 99 7.25 7.20 -14.71
CA ALA A 99 6.54 7.33 -15.99
C ALA A 99 5.01 7.49 -15.83
N TYR A 100 4.46 7.12 -14.66
CA TYR A 100 3.02 7.11 -14.38
C TYR A 100 2.60 8.13 -13.30
N ARG A 101 3.53 8.97 -12.83
CA ARG A 101 3.23 10.01 -11.84
C ARG A 101 2.32 11.10 -12.41
N GLY A 102 1.48 11.68 -11.55
CA GLY A 102 0.54 12.74 -11.93
C GLY A 102 -0.69 12.25 -12.71
N GLN A 103 -0.84 10.94 -12.91
CA GLN A 103 -1.94 10.34 -13.68
C GLN A 103 -3.02 9.67 -12.79
N GLY A 104 -3.06 10.01 -11.49
CA GLY A 104 -4.02 9.42 -10.54
C GLY A 104 -3.71 7.99 -10.08
N LEU A 105 -2.61 7.37 -10.54
CA LEU A 105 -2.28 5.98 -10.20
C LEU A 105 -2.07 5.75 -8.69
N GLY A 106 -1.47 6.71 -7.98
CA GLY A 106 -1.26 6.60 -6.53
C GLY A 106 -2.58 6.52 -5.77
N GLU A 107 -3.56 7.32 -6.17
CA GLU A 107 -4.92 7.29 -5.62
C GLU A 107 -5.63 5.98 -5.96
N MET A 108 -5.51 5.51 -7.21
CA MET A 108 -6.09 4.23 -7.62
C MET A 108 -5.56 3.06 -6.77
N LEU A 109 -4.24 3.03 -6.52
CA LEU A 109 -3.60 2.03 -5.66
C LEU A 109 -4.08 2.12 -4.21
N LEU A 110 -4.19 3.33 -3.65
CA LEU A 110 -4.67 3.55 -2.28
C LEU A 110 -6.13 3.09 -2.13
N LEU A 111 -7.01 3.47 -3.07
CA LEU A 111 -8.41 3.05 -3.05
C LEU A 111 -8.57 1.54 -3.21
N ASP A 112 -7.75 0.89 -4.05
CA ASP A 112 -7.73 -0.57 -4.14
C ASP A 112 -7.30 -1.21 -2.80
N ALA A 113 -6.25 -0.68 -2.16
CA ALA A 113 -5.79 -1.16 -0.85
C ALA A 113 -6.90 -1.03 0.22
N ILE A 114 -7.56 0.13 0.31
CA ILE A 114 -8.68 0.36 1.25
C ILE A 114 -9.81 -0.64 0.98
N ARG A 115 -10.23 -0.81 -0.28
CA ARG A 115 -11.29 -1.77 -0.64
C ARG A 115 -10.94 -3.19 -0.22
N ARG A 116 -9.68 -3.61 -0.36
CA ARG A 116 -9.24 -4.94 0.10
C ARG A 116 -9.30 -5.08 1.61
N VAL A 117 -8.84 -4.06 2.34
CA VAL A 117 -8.91 -4.05 3.81
C VAL A 117 -10.35 -4.10 4.30
N VAL A 118 -11.26 -3.35 3.67
CA VAL A 118 -12.71 -3.39 3.98
C VAL A 118 -13.32 -4.77 3.71
N ARG A 119 -12.90 -5.46 2.64
CA ARG A 119 -13.37 -6.84 2.39
C ARG A 119 -12.87 -7.81 3.47
N VAL A 120 -11.62 -7.68 3.90
CA VAL A 120 -11.05 -8.51 4.97
C VAL A 120 -11.71 -8.20 6.32
N SER A 121 -12.06 -6.93 6.57
CA SER A 121 -12.61 -6.48 7.85
C SER A 121 -13.96 -7.12 8.19
N ALA A 122 -14.69 -7.62 7.18
CA ALA A 122 -15.93 -8.37 7.37
C ALA A 122 -15.73 -9.75 8.04
N ALA A 123 -14.52 -10.32 7.96
CA ALA A 123 -14.20 -11.62 8.53
C ALA A 123 -13.21 -11.55 9.71
N ILE A 124 -12.33 -10.55 9.72
CA ILE A 124 -11.30 -10.35 10.75
C ILE A 124 -11.37 -8.90 11.21
N GLY A 125 -11.42 -8.64 12.51
CA GLY A 125 -11.48 -7.27 13.02
C GLY A 125 -10.30 -6.41 12.55
N VAL A 126 -10.59 -5.28 11.91
CA VAL A 126 -9.62 -4.26 11.51
C VAL A 126 -10.23 -2.89 11.83
N TYR A 127 -9.59 -2.14 12.72
CA TYR A 127 -10.07 -0.82 13.14
C TYR A 127 -9.57 0.30 12.22
N ALA A 128 -8.29 0.22 11.81
CA ALA A 128 -7.65 1.26 11.02
C ALA A 128 -6.75 0.68 9.93
N LEU A 129 -6.56 1.47 8.87
CA LEU A 129 -5.44 1.36 7.96
C LEU A 129 -4.36 2.34 8.42
N VAL A 130 -3.20 1.81 8.80
CA VAL A 130 -2.07 2.59 9.30
C VAL A 130 -1.06 2.78 8.17
N VAL A 131 -0.55 3.99 8.04
CA VAL A 131 0.54 4.36 7.14
C VAL A 131 1.66 4.99 7.96
N ASP A 132 2.90 4.69 7.59
CA ASP A 132 4.06 5.46 8.04
C ASP A 132 4.49 6.35 6.86
N ALA A 133 4.16 7.64 6.95
CA ALA A 133 4.46 8.59 5.90
C ALA A 133 5.96 8.91 5.92
N LYS A 134 6.65 8.54 4.84
CA LYS A 134 8.10 8.68 4.75
C LYS A 134 8.57 10.15 4.78
N ASN A 135 7.78 11.07 4.24
CA ASN A 135 8.11 12.48 4.11
C ASN A 135 6.82 13.33 4.08
N ASP A 136 6.97 14.65 4.16
CA ASP A 136 5.86 15.60 4.20
C ASP A 136 4.97 15.53 2.95
N GLU A 137 5.55 15.19 1.78
CA GLU A 137 4.79 15.00 0.54
C GLU A 137 3.87 13.78 0.64
N ALA A 138 4.37 12.66 1.16
CA ALA A 138 3.59 11.46 1.41
C ALA A 138 2.52 11.69 2.48
N GLN A 139 2.85 12.41 3.55
CA GLN A 139 1.88 12.79 4.59
C GLN A 139 0.74 13.61 3.97
N SER A 140 1.08 14.67 3.23
CA SER A 140 0.12 15.52 2.52
C SER A 140 -0.70 14.74 1.48
N PHE A 141 -0.16 13.67 0.91
CA PHE A 141 -0.90 12.76 0.03
C PHE A 141 -1.97 11.99 0.80
N TYR A 142 -1.61 11.38 1.94
CA TYR A 142 -2.53 10.56 2.72
C TYR A 142 -3.62 11.38 3.43
N GLU A 143 -3.29 12.55 3.97
CA GLU A 143 -4.25 13.43 4.68
C GLU A 143 -5.45 13.87 3.83
N ARG A 144 -5.35 13.82 2.50
CA ARG A 144 -6.48 14.08 1.60
C ARG A 144 -7.57 13.02 1.66
N TYR A 145 -7.29 11.86 2.24
CA TYR A 145 -8.18 10.70 2.28
C TYR A 145 -8.71 10.38 3.69
N GLY A 146 -8.42 11.24 4.68
CA GLY A 146 -8.81 11.10 6.08
C GLY A 146 -7.66 10.71 6.99
#